data_AF-A0A1Q3AU06-F1
#
_entry.id   AF-A0A1Q3AU06-F1
#
_cell.length_a   1.000
_cell.length_b   1.000
_cell.length_c   1.000
_cell.angle_alpha   90.00
_cell.angle_beta   90.00
_cell.angle_gamma   90.00
#
_symmetry.space_group_name_H-M   'P 1'
#
loop_
_entity.id
_entity.type
_entity.pdbx_description
1 polymer ?
#
loop_
_entity_poly.entity_id
_entity_poly.type
_entity_poly.pdbx_seq_one_letter_code
_entity_poly.pdbx_strand_id
1 'polypeptide(L)' 'RFYAFEKAHRLDPTSSGRGVRQFKTALLQRLERSFYQHYYKKYIQALQNAADKADRAQLTKAYQSANVLFEVLKAANVLQ' A
#
# COMPACT_ATOMS: atom_id res chain seq x y z
N ARG A 1 4.85 16.26 3.55
CA ARG A 1 3.55 15.69 3.05
C ARG A 1 2.61 15.38 4.21
N PHE A 2 3.04 14.60 5.20
CA PHE A 2 2.27 14.33 6.44
C PHE A 2 1.86 15.61 7.20
N TYR A 3 2.77 16.57 7.31
CA TYR A 3 2.49 17.87 7.94
C TYR A 3 1.34 18.67 7.29
N ALA A 4 1.22 18.65 5.97
CA ALA A 4 0.15 19.36 5.26
C ALA A 4 -1.23 18.70 5.48
N PHE A 5 -1.23 17.37 5.65
CA PHE A 5 -2.44 16.60 5.95
C PHE A 5 -2.95 16.87 7.36
N GLU A 6 -2.06 16.80 8.36
CA GLU A 6 -2.34 17.12 9.77
C GLU A 6 -2.94 18.53 9.92
N LYS A 7 -2.34 19.51 9.25
CA LYS A 7 -2.80 20.90 9.30
C LYS A 7 -4.19 21.07 8.66
N ALA A 8 -4.45 20.43 7.52
CA ALA A 8 -5.76 20.43 6.88
C ALA A 8 -6.83 19.67 7.69
N HIS A 9 -6.44 18.62 8.41
CA HIS A 9 -7.32 17.86 9.29
C HIS A 9 -7.71 18.64 10.55
N ARG A 10 -6.78 19.38 11.16
CA ARG A 10 -7.08 20.29 12.29
C ARG A 10 -7.97 21.46 11.91
N LEU A 11 -7.81 22.02 10.70
CA LEU A 11 -8.55 23.21 10.24
C LEU A 11 -10.00 22.89 9.85
N ASP A 12 -10.28 21.70 9.32
CA ASP A 12 -11.63 21.23 9.03
C ASP A 12 -11.69 19.71 9.30
N PRO A 13 -11.97 19.33 10.56
CA PRO A 13 -12.04 17.92 10.98
C PRO A 13 -13.13 17.18 10.21
N THR A 14 -14.26 17.86 9.98
CA THR A 14 -15.44 17.32 9.28
C THR A 14 -15.26 17.20 7.77
N SER A 15 -14.20 17.79 7.20
CA SER A 15 -14.03 17.88 5.75
C SER A 15 -15.27 18.44 5.04
N SER A 16 -15.92 19.42 5.67
CA SER A 16 -17.13 20.08 5.18
C SER A 16 -16.88 20.90 3.91
N GLY A 17 -15.66 21.41 3.72
CA GLY A 17 -15.24 22.05 2.47
C GLY A 17 -14.92 21.06 1.35
N ARG A 18 -15.60 21.18 0.20
CA ARG A 18 -15.38 20.32 -1.00
C ARG A 18 -13.90 20.24 -1.41
N GLY A 19 -13.15 21.34 -1.32
CA GLY A 19 -11.71 21.37 -1.62
C GLY A 19 -10.85 20.60 -0.62
N VAL A 20 -11.17 20.65 0.67
CA VAL A 20 -10.46 19.91 1.73
C VAL A 20 -10.69 18.41 1.58
N ARG A 21 -11.94 17.99 1.29
CA ARG A 21 -12.26 16.58 1.01
C ARG A 21 -11.47 16.08 -0.20
N GLN A 22 -11.50 16.79 -1.33
CA GLN A 22 -10.75 16.40 -2.53
C GLN A 22 -9.24 16.33 -2.28
N PHE A 23 -8.68 17.29 -1.52
CA PHE A 23 -7.27 17.27 -1.14
C PHE A 23 -6.91 16.05 -0.29
N LYS A 24 -7.71 15.74 0.76
CA LYS A 24 -7.49 14.57 1.61
C LYS A 24 -7.61 13.27 0.81
N THR A 25 -8.61 13.14 -0.06
CA THR A 25 -8.76 11.97 -0.95
C THR A 25 -7.60 11.81 -1.92
N ALA A 26 -7.18 12.88 -2.59
CA ALA A 26 -6.06 12.83 -3.53
C ALA A 26 -4.73 12.52 -2.83
N LEU A 27 -4.55 12.98 -1.58
CA LEU A 27 -3.37 12.64 -0.80
C LEU A 27 -3.37 11.18 -0.36
N LEU A 28 -4.52 10.67 0.11
CA LEU A 28 -4.69 9.26 0.48
C LEU A 28 -4.38 8.34 -0.71
N GLN A 29 -5.00 8.60 -1.87
CA GLN A 29 -4.75 7.83 -3.09
C GLN A 29 -3.28 7.84 -3.52
N ARG A 30 -2.60 8.98 -3.40
CA ARG A 30 -1.16 9.08 -3.71
C ARG A 30 -0.30 8.30 -2.72
N LEU A 31 -0.63 8.35 -1.43
CA LEU A 31 0.09 7.60 -0.39
C LEU A 31 -0.10 6.10 -0.58
N GLU A 32 -1.33 5.64 -0.80
CA GLU A 32 -1.64 4.25 -1.10
C GLU A 32 -0.88 3.79 -2.35
N ARG A 33 -0.98 4.52 -3.46
CA ARG A 33 -0.29 4.14 -4.70
C ARG A 33 1.22 4.06 -4.52
N SER A 34 1.83 5.01 -3.80
CA SER A 34 3.27 5.00 -3.51
C SER A 34 3.66 3.82 -2.61
N PHE A 35 2.85 3.51 -1.60
CA PHE A 35 3.08 2.41 -0.69
C PHE A 35 2.98 1.06 -1.42
N TYR A 36 1.90 0.87 -2.19
CA TYR A 36 1.69 -0.34 -2.98
C TYR A 36 2.79 -0.53 -4.02
N GLN A 37 3.18 0.52 -4.75
CA GLN A 37 4.29 0.42 -5.71
C GLN A 37 5.61 0.03 -5.05
N HIS A 38 5.94 0.65 -3.91
CA HIS A 38 7.17 0.34 -3.19
C HIS A 38 7.15 -1.09 -2.63
N TYR A 39 6.03 -1.48 -2.02
CA TYR A 39 5.82 -2.83 -1.50
C TYR A 39 5.98 -3.87 -2.61
N TYR A 40 5.31 -3.68 -3.75
CA TYR A 40 5.36 -4.61 -4.88
C TYR A 40 6.76 -4.72 -5.48
N LYS A 41 7.46 -3.58 -5.62
CA LYS A 41 8.84 -3.55 -6.11
C LYS A 41 9.79 -4.31 -5.18
N LYS A 42 9.71 -4.05 -3.87
CA LYS A 42 10.53 -4.73 -2.86
C LYS A 42 10.25 -6.23 -2.83
N TYR A 43 8.98 -6.61 -2.94
CA TYR A 43 8.54 -7.99 -2.99
C TYR A 43 9.11 -8.72 -4.22
N ILE A 44 8.94 -8.18 -5.43
CA ILE A 44 9.50 -8.76 -6.66
C ILE A 44 11.03 -8.89 -6.58
N GLN A 45 11.70 -7.87 -6.05
CA GLN A 45 13.16 -7.89 -5.94
C GLN A 45 13.65 -8.96 -4.95
N ALA A 46 12.97 -9.11 -3.81
CA ALA A 46 13.26 -10.19 -2.86
C ALA A 46 13.01 -11.57 -3.48
N LEU A 47 11.96 -11.69 -4.30
CA LEU A 47 11.64 -12.93 -5.02
C LEU A 47 12.67 -13.28 -6.09
N GLN A 48 13.14 -12.32 -6.89
CA GLN A 48 14.20 -12.55 -7.88
C GLN A 48 15.49 -13.01 -7.20
N ASN A 49 15.90 -12.32 -6.13
CA ASN A 49 17.08 -12.70 -5.35
C ASN A 49 16.97 -14.08 -4.69
N ALA A 50 15.75 -14.50 -4.32
CA ALA A 50 15.48 -15.82 -3.77
C ALA A 50 15.43 -16.90 -4.86
N ALA A 51 14.93 -16.57 -6.06
CA ALA A 51 14.86 -17.47 -7.19
C ALA A 51 16.24 -17.91 -7.68
N ASP A 52 17.22 -17.01 -7.61
CA ASP A 52 18.62 -17.30 -7.93
C ASP A 52 19.28 -18.28 -6.93
N LYS A 53 18.63 -18.58 -5.79
CA LYS A 53 19.19 -19.37 -4.68
C LYS A 53 18.34 -20.55 -4.21
N ALA A 54 17.08 -20.68 -4.65
CA ALA A 54 16.12 -21.62 -4.08
C ALA A 54 15.60 -22.65 -5.10
N ASP A 55 15.24 -23.83 -4.60
CA ASP A 55 14.62 -24.89 -5.38
C ASP A 55 13.24 -24.43 -5.92
N ARG A 56 12.96 -24.74 -7.19
CA ARG A 56 11.79 -24.28 -7.95
C ARG A 56 10.47 -24.60 -7.26
N ALA A 57 10.40 -25.71 -6.54
CA ALA A 57 9.20 -26.11 -5.77
C ALA A 57 8.95 -25.23 -4.54
N GLN A 58 10.01 -24.80 -3.85
CA GLN A 58 9.89 -23.90 -2.69
C GLN A 58 9.45 -22.49 -3.13
N LEU A 59 9.94 -22.03 -4.28
CA LEU A 59 9.51 -20.78 -4.91
C LEU A 59 8.00 -20.78 -5.18
N THR A 60 7.46 -21.83 -5.81
CA THR A 60 6.01 -21.93 -6.08
C THR A 60 5.17 -21.82 -4.82
N LYS A 61 5.57 -22.48 -3.74
CA LYS A 61 4.86 -22.42 -2.45
C LYS A 61 4.97 -21.04 -1.79
N ALA A 62 6.13 -20.39 -1.88
CA ALA A 62 6.33 -19.02 -1.42
C ALA A 62 5.47 -18.02 -2.21
N TYR A 63 5.37 -18.18 -3.54
CA TYR A 63 4.52 -17.35 -4.40
C TYR A 63 3.05 -17.45 -4.02
N GLN A 64 2.54 -18.67 -3.83
CA GLN A 64 1.15 -18.88 -3.41
C GLN A 64 0.88 -18.24 -2.04
N SER A 65 1.79 -18.42 -1.09
CA SER A 65 1.64 -17.89 0.28
C SER A 65 1.61 -16.36 0.31
N ALA A 66 2.52 -15.72 -0.42
CA ALA A 66 2.59 -14.27 -0.45
C ALA A 66 1.47 -13.62 -1.28
N ASN A 67 0.92 -14.32 -2.28
CA ASN A 67 -0.30 -13.88 -2.97
C ASN A 67 -1.51 -13.85 -2.01
N VAL A 68 -1.67 -14.89 -1.18
CA VAL A 68 -2.72 -14.93 -0.16
C VAL A 68 -2.57 -13.80 0.86
N LEU A 69 -1.35 -13.59 1.37
CA LEU A 69 -1.04 -12.48 2.29
C LEU A 69 -1.36 -11.11 1.67
N PHE A 70 -1.07 -10.92 0.37
CA PHE A 70 -1.39 -9.70 -0.34
C PHE A 70 -2.90 -9.45 -0.43
N GLU A 71 -3.68 -10.44 -0.84
CA GLU A 71 -5.14 -10.31 -0.92
C GLU A 71 -5.76 -10.04 0.46
N VAL A 72 -5.25 -10.67 1.51
CA VAL A 72 -5.69 -10.41 2.90
C VAL A 72 -5.40 -8.96 3.32
N LEU A 73 -4.18 -8.46 3.08
CA LEU A 73 -3.81 -7.08 3.42
C LEU A 73 -4.64 -6.05 2.64
N LYS A 74 -4.87 -6.30 1.36
CA LYS A 74 -5.71 -5.45 0.51
C LYS A 74 -7.15 -5.44 1.03
N ALA A 75 -7.72 -6.60 1.35
CA ALA A 75 -9.07 -6.70 1.89
C ALA A 75 -9.21 -6.00 3.25
N ALA A 76 -8.22 -6.16 4.15
CA ALA A 76 -8.20 -5.49 5.45
C ALA A 76 -8.12 -3.96 5.31
N ASN A 77 -7.35 -3.46 4.33
CA ASN A 77 -7.19 -2.02 4.09
C ASN A 77 -8.38 -1.39 3.35
N VAL A 78 -9.26 -2.18 2.73
CA VAL A 78 -10.53 -1.72 2.13
C VAL A 78 -11.66 -1.65 3.18
N LEU A 79 -11.50 -2.31 4.33
CA LEU A 79 -12.51 -2.42 5.39
C LEU A 79 -12.33 -1.42 6.56
N GLN A 80 -11.40 -0.45 6.46
CA GLN A 80 -11.22 0.65 7.43
C GLN A 80 -11.69 1.97 6.86
#